data_AF-A0A8B6CYZ5-F1
#
_entry.id   AF-A0A8B6CYZ5-F1
#
_cell.length_a   1.000
_cell.length_b   1.000
_cell.length_c   1.000
_cell.angle_alpha   90.00
_cell.angle_beta   90.00
_cell.angle_gamma   90.00
#
_symmetry.space_group_name_H-M   'P 1'
#
loop_
_entity.id
_entity.type
_entity.pdbx_description
1 polymer ?
#
loop_
_entity_poly.entity_id
_entity_poly.type
_entity_poly.pdbx_seq_one_letter_code
_entity_poly.pdbx_strand_id
1 'polypeptide(L)'
;PRCMYNIFETYLNILGNDGCFYRKPLALVGNTIRYGKQPLGVNKLEGLMKEMCQKAGLTGNYTNHSGKRTCATALYKAGLDEQTIMGRTGHRSSDDEIERKVSAVLNPP
;
A
#
# COMPACT_ATOMS: atom_id res chain seq x y z
N PRO A 1 -13.12 18.90 -2.82
CA PRO A 1 -12.65 18.04 -1.69
C PRO A 1 -12.59 16.51 -1.95
N ARG A 2 -12.51 16.02 -3.20
CA ARG A 2 -12.33 14.59 -3.51
C ARG A 2 -11.29 14.33 -4.61
N CYS A 3 -10.33 15.25 -4.77
CA CYS A 3 -9.25 15.05 -5.73
C CYS A 3 -8.07 14.40 -5.01
N MET A 4 -7.65 13.21 -5.48
CA MET A 4 -6.51 12.49 -4.91
C MET A 4 -5.22 13.32 -4.97
N TYR A 5 -5.04 14.10 -6.05
CA TYR A 5 -3.91 15.02 -6.18
C TYR A 5 -3.90 16.03 -5.03
N ASN A 6 -4.99 16.78 -4.81
CA ASN A 6 -5.04 17.79 -3.74
C ASN A 6 -4.84 17.18 -2.35
N ILE A 7 -5.35 15.97 -2.10
CA ILE A 7 -5.16 15.27 -0.82
C ILE A 7 -3.67 14.95 -0.62
N PHE A 8 -3.02 14.42 -1.67
CA PHE A 8 -1.61 14.04 -1.61
C PHE A 8 -0.70 15.27 -1.53
N GLU A 9 -0.96 16.31 -2.31
CA GLU A 9 -0.26 17.60 -2.25
C GLU A 9 -0.39 18.25 -0.86
N THR A 10 -1.60 18.27 -0.29
CA THR A 10 -1.83 18.75 1.09
C THR A 10 -1.00 17.94 2.08
N TYR A 11 -0.99 16.62 1.97
CA TYR A 11 -0.20 15.74 2.83
C TYR A 11 1.29 16.07 2.73
N LEU A 12 1.84 16.11 1.52
CA LEU A 12 3.26 16.41 1.28
C LEU A 12 3.66 17.79 1.80
N ASN A 13 2.83 18.81 1.57
CA ASN A 13 3.07 20.16 2.08
C ASN A 13 3.09 20.19 3.62
N ILE A 14 2.21 19.44 4.30
CA ILE A 14 2.24 19.33 5.78
C ILE A 14 3.53 18.63 6.24
N LEU A 15 4.07 17.69 5.47
CA LEU A 15 5.35 17.05 5.78
C LEU A 15 6.56 17.97 5.56
N GLY A 16 6.37 19.10 4.86
CA GLY A 16 7.43 20.01 4.43
C GLY A 16 8.13 19.57 3.14
N ASN A 17 7.49 18.72 2.32
CA ASN A 17 8.08 18.10 1.13
C ASN A 17 9.41 17.36 1.41
N ASP A 18 9.56 16.83 2.63
CA ASP A 18 10.78 16.15 3.09
C ASP A 18 10.46 14.88 3.89
N GLY A 19 11.44 13.99 3.99
CA GLY A 19 11.45 12.80 4.83
C GLY A 19 10.51 11.67 4.38
N CYS A 20 10.22 10.75 5.32
CA CYS A 20 9.48 9.53 5.03
C CYS A 20 7.96 9.75 4.94
N PHE A 21 7.32 8.92 4.11
CA PHE A 21 5.87 8.76 4.05
C PHE A 21 5.33 8.04 5.30
N TYR A 22 4.01 8.07 5.46
CA TYR A 22 3.27 7.38 6.51
C TYR A 22 3.60 7.81 7.93
N ARG A 23 3.88 9.10 8.11
CA ARG A 23 4.11 9.69 9.42
C ARG A 23 2.91 9.55 10.37
N LYS A 24 3.17 9.38 11.67
CA LYS A 24 2.13 9.27 12.69
C LYS A 24 1.28 10.55 12.76
N PRO A 25 -0.06 10.47 12.63
CA PRO A 25 -0.92 11.63 12.84
C PRO A 25 -0.87 12.06 14.31
N LEU A 26 -0.82 13.38 14.54
CA LEU A 26 -0.87 13.98 15.87
C LEU A 26 -2.28 14.49 16.16
N ALA A 27 -2.55 14.80 17.43
CA ALA A 27 -3.78 15.46 17.83
C ALA A 27 -3.98 16.76 17.04
N LEU A 28 -5.21 16.95 16.57
CA LEU A 28 -5.64 18.18 15.91
C LEU A 28 -5.46 19.36 16.87
N VAL A 29 -5.00 20.48 16.33
CA VAL A 29 -5.03 21.77 17.02
C VAL A 29 -5.93 22.69 16.22
N GLY A 30 -7.12 22.94 16.78
CA GLY A 30 -8.24 23.49 16.01
C GLY A 30 -8.56 22.57 14.82
N ASN A 31 -8.57 23.13 13.62
CA ASN A 31 -8.81 22.39 12.36
C ASN A 31 -7.51 22.01 11.64
N THR A 32 -6.35 22.13 12.29
CA THR A 32 -5.06 21.88 11.65
C THR A 32 -4.62 20.43 11.83
N ILE A 33 -4.41 19.74 10.70
CA ILE A 33 -3.83 18.39 10.65
C ILE A 33 -2.31 18.49 10.81
N ARG A 34 -1.74 17.61 11.64
CA ARG A 34 -0.30 17.57 11.91
C ARG A 34 0.20 16.14 11.94
N TYR A 35 1.47 15.95 11.58
CA TYR A 35 2.15 14.67 11.63
C TYR A 35 3.46 14.79 12.41
N GLY A 36 3.81 13.75 13.18
CA GLY A 36 5.12 13.63 13.81
C GLY A 36 6.19 13.30 12.77
N LYS A 37 7.48 13.31 13.14
CA LYS A 37 8.56 12.88 12.23
C LYS A 37 8.65 11.35 12.06
N GLN A 38 8.15 10.60 13.03
CA GLN A 38 8.26 9.14 13.05
C GLN A 38 7.26 8.49 12.09
N PRO A 39 7.70 7.58 11.20
CA PRO A 39 6.81 6.77 10.39
C PRO A 39 6.03 5.76 11.24
N LEU A 40 4.85 5.39 10.77
CA LEU A 40 4.08 4.30 11.35
C LEU A 40 4.80 2.97 11.11
N GLY A 41 4.82 2.12 12.13
CA GLY A 41 5.33 0.75 12.00
C GLY A 41 4.44 -0.11 11.09
N VAL A 42 5.04 -1.12 10.47
CA VAL A 42 4.37 -2.00 9.49
C VAL A 42 3.07 -2.60 10.02
N ASN A 43 3.05 -3.08 11.28
CA ASN A 43 1.85 -3.66 11.90
C ASN A 43 0.72 -2.63 12.04
N LYS A 44 1.06 -1.35 12.30
CA LYS A 44 0.05 -0.30 12.41
C LYS A 44 -0.49 0.07 11.04
N LEU A 45 0.38 0.15 10.02
CA LEU A 45 -0.01 0.35 8.62
C LEU A 45 -0.92 -0.76 8.11
N GLU A 46 -0.64 -2.01 8.47
CA GLU A 46 -1.46 -3.16 8.11
C GLU A 46 -2.89 -3.05 8.65
N GLY A 47 -3.04 -2.54 9.88
CA GLY A 47 -4.33 -2.35 10.53
C GLY A 47 -5.14 -1.14 10.03
N LEU A 48 -4.54 -0.19 9.31
CA LEU A 48 -5.21 1.07 8.95
C LEU A 48 -6.46 0.86 8.11
N MET A 49 -6.43 -0.01 7.09
CA MET A 49 -7.59 -0.25 6.22
C MET A 49 -8.78 -0.75 7.03
N LYS A 50 -8.55 -1.74 7.90
CA LYS A 50 -9.58 -2.28 8.80
C LYS A 50 -10.15 -1.19 9.70
N GLU A 51 -9.29 -0.41 10.35
CA GLU A 51 -9.70 0.68 11.25
C GLU A 51 -10.51 1.75 10.51
N MET A 52 -10.09 2.16 9.31
CA MET A 52 -10.81 3.15 8.49
C MET A 52 -12.18 2.64 8.05
N CYS A 53 -12.27 1.40 7.55
CA CYS A 53 -13.53 0.80 7.13
C CYS A 53 -14.52 0.68 8.30
N GLN A 54 -14.06 0.25 9.47
CA GLN A 54 -14.89 0.16 10.67
C GLN A 54 -15.41 1.54 11.11
N LYS A 55 -14.54 2.56 11.15
CA LYS A 55 -14.94 3.94 11.49
C LYS A 55 -15.92 4.55 10.49
N ALA A 56 -15.83 4.14 9.23
CA ALA A 56 -16.76 4.55 8.18
C ALA A 56 -18.09 3.78 8.19
N GLY A 57 -18.27 2.81 9.10
CA GLY A 57 -19.49 1.99 9.19
C GLY A 57 -19.60 0.90 8.11
N LEU A 58 -18.50 0.54 7.46
CA LEU A 58 -18.49 -0.52 6.45
C LEU A 58 -18.51 -1.90 7.11
N THR A 59 -19.57 -2.66 6.87
CA THR A 59 -19.72 -4.04 7.37
C THR A 59 -18.90 -5.01 6.53
N GLY A 60 -18.03 -5.79 7.18
CA GLY A 60 -17.22 -6.84 6.53
C GLY A 60 -15.77 -6.89 7.02
N ASN A 61 -15.01 -7.85 6.50
CA ASN A 61 -13.57 -8.00 6.80
C ASN A 61 -12.72 -7.31 5.71
N TYR A 62 -12.66 -5.98 5.77
CA TYR A 62 -11.82 -5.19 4.86
C TYR A 62 -10.41 -5.06 5.41
N THR A 63 -9.44 -5.56 4.66
CA THR A 63 -8.02 -5.50 4.98
C THR A 63 -7.24 -5.00 3.77
N ASN A 64 -5.94 -4.77 3.93
CA ASN A 64 -5.06 -4.46 2.79
C ASN A 64 -5.11 -5.56 1.71
N HIS A 65 -5.31 -6.83 2.11
CA HIS A 65 -5.48 -7.93 1.16
C HIS A 65 -6.75 -7.76 0.30
N SER A 66 -7.86 -7.31 0.90
CA SER A 66 -9.09 -7.01 0.16
C SER A 66 -8.83 -5.95 -0.93
N GLY A 67 -8.10 -4.89 -0.60
CA GLY A 67 -7.70 -3.85 -1.56
C GLY A 67 -6.81 -4.38 -2.69
N LYS A 68 -5.83 -5.24 -2.37
CA LYS A 68 -4.98 -5.89 -3.37
C LYS A 68 -5.79 -6.75 -4.34
N ARG A 69 -6.76 -7.53 -3.85
CA ARG A 69 -7.65 -8.34 -4.71
C ARG A 69 -8.51 -7.48 -5.62
N THR A 70 -9.06 -6.38 -5.11
CA THR A 70 -9.82 -5.43 -5.93
C THR A 70 -8.96 -4.85 -7.03
N CYS A 71 -7.72 -4.44 -6.71
CA CYS A 71 -6.75 -3.96 -7.70
C CYS A 71 -6.43 -5.02 -8.76
N ALA A 72 -6.10 -6.25 -8.34
CA ALA A 72 -5.81 -7.35 -9.25
C ALA A 72 -6.96 -7.62 -10.22
N THR A 73 -8.18 -7.73 -9.68
CA THR A 73 -9.40 -7.95 -10.47
C THR A 73 -9.64 -6.82 -11.47
N ALA A 74 -9.42 -5.56 -11.05
CA ALA A 74 -9.62 -4.41 -11.91
C ALA A 74 -8.62 -4.37 -13.07
N LEU A 75 -7.34 -4.62 -12.80
CA LEU A 75 -6.30 -4.67 -13.83
C LEU A 75 -6.52 -5.84 -14.80
N TYR A 76 -6.94 -7.01 -14.28
CA TYR A 76 -7.30 -8.16 -15.11
C TYR A 76 -8.45 -7.84 -16.06
N LYS A 77 -9.52 -7.21 -15.53
CA LYS A 77 -10.67 -6.76 -16.34
C LYS A 77 -10.29 -5.69 -17.37
N ALA A 78 -9.22 -4.93 -17.13
CA ALA A 78 -8.67 -3.97 -18.08
C ALA A 78 -7.75 -4.61 -19.13
N GLY A 79 -7.55 -5.94 -19.08
CA GLY A 79 -6.75 -6.68 -20.06
C GLY A 79 -5.23 -6.57 -19.86
N LEU A 80 -4.77 -6.17 -18.68
CA LEU A 80 -3.34 -6.18 -18.38
C LEU A 80 -2.84 -7.62 -18.19
N ASP A 81 -1.59 -7.85 -18.56
CA ASP A 81 -0.94 -9.15 -18.40
C ASP A 81 -0.71 -9.49 -16.92
N GLU A 82 -0.61 -10.79 -16.64
CA GLU A 82 -0.50 -11.33 -15.29
C GLU A 82 0.78 -10.87 -14.57
N GLN A 83 1.91 -10.77 -15.28
CA GLN A 83 3.19 -10.34 -14.69
C GLN A 83 3.10 -8.87 -14.21
N THR A 84 2.48 -8.00 -15.01
CA THR A 84 2.21 -6.61 -14.62
C THR A 84 1.30 -6.54 -13.40
N ILE A 85 0.24 -7.35 -13.36
CA ILE A 85 -0.70 -7.39 -12.22
C ILE A 85 0.01 -7.88 -10.95
N MET A 86 0.79 -8.94 -11.06
CA MET A 86 1.60 -9.49 -9.97
C MET A 86 2.59 -8.47 -9.42
N GLY A 87 3.34 -7.79 -10.30
CA GLY A 87 4.25 -6.72 -9.93
C GLY A 87 3.57 -5.57 -9.19
N ARG A 88 2.37 -5.15 -9.64
CA ARG A 88 1.59 -4.07 -9.01
C ARG A 88 0.94 -4.46 -7.69
N THR A 89 0.58 -5.73 -7.52
CA THR A 89 -0.09 -6.23 -6.31
C THR A 89 0.89 -6.80 -5.27
N GLY A 90 2.16 -6.93 -5.66
CA GLY A 90 3.23 -7.46 -4.84
C GLY A 90 3.13 -8.97 -4.63
N HIS A 91 2.45 -9.69 -5.54
CA HIS A 91 2.56 -11.13 -5.62
C HIS A 91 3.83 -11.43 -6.41
N ARG A 92 4.82 -12.05 -5.78
CA ARG A 92 5.94 -12.65 -6.52
C ARG A 92 5.63 -14.12 -6.63
N SER A 93 5.39 -14.61 -7.85
CA SER A 93 5.51 -16.05 -8.07
C SER A 93 6.96 -16.39 -7.80
N SER A 94 7.16 -17.51 -7.13
CA SER A 94 8.46 -18.10 -6.84
C SER A 94 9.21 -18.52 -8.10
N ASP A 95 8.74 -18.20 -9.32
CA ASP A 95 9.40 -18.58 -10.56
C ASP A 95 10.83 -18.02 -10.62
N ASP A 96 11.09 -16.79 -10.16
CA ASP A 96 12.46 -16.27 -10.05
C ASP A 96 13.34 -17.11 -9.08
N GLU A 97 12.75 -17.66 -8.02
CA GLU A 97 13.45 -18.49 -7.03
C GLU A 97 13.63 -19.93 -7.52
N ILE A 98 12.62 -20.48 -8.19
CA ILE A 98 12.63 -21.80 -8.83
C ILE A 98 13.62 -21.78 -9.98
N GLU A 99 13.59 -20.77 -10.85
CA GLU A 99 14.51 -20.59 -11.98
C GLU A 99 15.95 -20.37 -11.50
N ARG A 100 16.15 -19.60 -10.42
CA ARG A 100 17.47 -19.48 -9.78
C ARG A 100 17.95 -20.80 -9.17
N LYS A 101 17.08 -21.59 -8.52
CA LYS A 101 17.42 -22.92 -8.00
C LYS A 101 17.69 -23.93 -9.11
N VAL A 102 16.91 -23.91 -10.18
CA VAL A 102 17.09 -24.77 -11.36
C VAL A 102 18.40 -24.40 -12.08
N SER A 103 18.68 -23.11 -12.27
CA SER A 103 19.95 -22.65 -12.85
C SER A 103 21.16 -23.06 -12.00
N ALA A 104 21.05 -23.03 -10.67
CA ALA A 104 22.15 -23.45 -9.78
C ALA A 104 22.39 -24.98 -9.80
N VAL A 105 21.37 -25.77 -10.14
CA VAL A 105 21.50 -27.23 -10.31
C VAL A 105 22.03 -27.58 -11.71
N LEU A 106 21.64 -26.83 -12.74
CA LEU A 106 22.04 -27.10 -14.12
C LEU A 106 23.46 -26.61 -14.45
N ASN A 107 23.96 -25.58 -13.75
CA ASN A 107 25.32 -25.06 -13.92
C ASN A 107 26.04 -24.96 -12.55
N PRO A 108 26.45 -26.09 -11.96
CA PRO A 108 27.28 -26.07 -10.77
C PRO A 108 28.68 -25.49 -11.09
N PRO A 109 29.38 -24.95 -10.08
CA PRO A 109 30.72 -24.35 -10.25
C PRO A 109 31.79 -25.34 -10.71
#